data_AF-A0A657AIQ7-F1
#
_entry.id   AF-A0A657AIQ7-F1
#
_cell.length_a   1.000
_cell.length_b   1.000
_cell.length_c   1.000
_cell.angle_alpha   90.00
_cell.angle_beta   90.00
_cell.angle_gamma   90.00
#
_symmetry.space_group_name_H-M   'P 1'
#
loop_
_entity.id
_entity.type
_entity.pdbx_description
1 polymer ?
#
loop_
_entity_poly.entity_id
_entity_poly.type
_entity_poly.pdbx_seq_one_letter_code
_entity_poly.pdbx_strand_id
1 'polypeptide(L)'
;MKSNSFLSNNIANIPPRLLIPFLFSLLLSFSNISYADNEPNSSIQTSKAININSADAQTIAKALKGVGLKKAEAIVDYRERYGEFARLEELVAVKGISRRGGMFAMLLERKEFDFISSLLALIESSA
;
A
#
# COMPACT_ATOMS: atom_id res chain seq x y z
N MET A 1 55.95 32.12 -23.90
CA MET A 1 55.16 30.94 -23.46
C MET A 1 55.96 30.24 -22.36
N LYS A 2 55.61 30.44 -21.08
CA LYS A 2 56.18 29.67 -19.97
C LYS A 2 55.13 28.63 -19.60
N SER A 3 55.39 27.37 -19.95
CA SER A 3 54.59 26.25 -19.48
C SER A 3 54.77 26.12 -17.97
N ASN A 4 53.66 26.10 -17.24
CA ASN A 4 53.63 25.93 -15.80
C ASN A 4 54.05 24.49 -15.47
N SER A 5 55.35 24.31 -15.22
CA SER A 5 55.99 23.04 -14.84
C SER A 5 55.62 22.54 -13.43
N PHE A 6 54.77 23.28 -12.71
CA PHE A 6 54.32 22.94 -11.35
C PHE A 6 53.42 21.69 -11.28
N LEU A 7 52.83 21.26 -12.40
CA LEU A 7 51.85 20.16 -12.42
C LEU A 7 52.43 18.77 -12.73
N SER A 8 53.68 18.65 -13.17
CA SER A 8 54.22 17.32 -13.55
C SER A 8 54.91 16.56 -12.42
N ASN A 9 55.24 17.22 -11.30
CA ASN A 9 56.20 16.67 -10.33
C ASN A 9 55.59 16.23 -8.98
N ASN A 10 54.27 16.33 -8.79
CA ASN A 10 53.65 16.13 -7.47
C ASN A 10 52.73 14.91 -7.33
N ILE A 11 52.59 14.07 -8.36
CA ILE A 11 51.77 12.84 -8.26
C ILE A 11 52.64 11.61 -7.96
N ALA A 12 53.92 11.64 -8.33
CA ALA A 12 54.79 10.45 -8.28
C ALA A 12 55.49 10.19 -6.93
N ASN A 13 55.32 11.05 -5.91
CA ASN A 13 56.07 10.93 -4.65
C ASN A 13 55.19 11.10 -3.41
N ILE A 14 54.03 10.44 -3.42
CA ILE A 14 53.21 10.30 -2.20
C ILE A 14 53.91 9.22 -1.36
N PRO A 15 54.46 9.55 -0.18
CA PRO A 15 55.20 8.59 0.62
C PRO A 15 54.26 7.45 1.09
N PRO A 16 54.69 6.17 1.05
CA PRO A 16 53.82 5.01 1.27
C PRO A 16 53.15 5.00 2.67
N ARG A 17 53.76 5.66 3.65
CA ARG A 17 53.22 5.88 5.00
C ARG A 17 51.94 6.73 5.06
N LEU A 18 51.68 7.55 4.03
CA LEU A 18 50.47 8.37 3.91
C LEU A 18 49.36 7.66 3.11
N LEU A 19 49.67 6.55 2.45
CA LEU A 19 48.72 5.77 1.65
C LEU A 19 47.76 4.95 2.54
N ILE A 20 48.30 4.38 3.63
CA ILE A 20 47.54 3.55 4.59
C ILE A 20 46.42 4.34 5.31
N PRO A 21 46.65 5.52 5.91
CA PRO A 21 45.57 6.28 6.57
C PRO A 21 44.57 6.86 5.55
N PHE A 22 45.01 7.15 4.32
CA PHE A 22 44.12 7.63 3.25
C PHE A 22 43.16 6.53 2.78
N LEU A 23 43.67 5.30 2.62
CA LEU A 23 42.87 4.13 2.26
C LEU A 23 41.95 3.70 3.41
N PHE A 24 42.39 3.85 4.66
CA PHE A 24 41.60 3.58 5.86
C PHE A 24 40.44 4.59 6.03
N SER A 25 40.71 5.88 5.81
CA SER A 25 39.67 6.93 5.80
C SER A 25 38.65 6.74 4.67
N LEU A 26 39.09 6.21 3.52
CA LEU A 26 38.20 5.86 2.41
C LEU A 26 37.30 4.66 2.74
N LEU A 27 37.80 3.68 3.51
CA LEU A 27 37.04 2.50 3.93
C LEU A 27 35.97 2.81 5.01
N LEU A 28 36.26 3.73 5.93
CA LEU A 28 35.35 4.10 7.03
C LEU A 28 34.09 4.88 6.58
N SER A 29 34.11 5.42 5.36
CA SER A 29 33.00 6.21 4.81
C SER A 29 31.78 5.37 4.41
N PHE A 30 31.88 4.03 4.42
CA PHE A 30 30.78 3.13 4.07
C PHE A 30 29.97 2.63 5.26
N SER A 31 30.06 3.29 6.42
CA SER A 31 29.23 2.96 7.59
C SER A 31 27.78 3.45 7.42
N ASN A 32 27.07 2.97 6.40
CA ASN A 32 25.61 3.06 6.35
C ASN A 32 25.04 1.96 7.26
N ILE A 33 25.08 2.19 8.56
CA ILE A 33 24.26 1.41 9.50
C ILE A 33 22.83 1.92 9.35
N SER A 34 22.07 1.23 8.50
CA SER A 34 20.61 1.35 8.50
C SER A 34 20.14 0.59 9.73
N TYR A 35 19.81 1.33 10.79
CA TYR A 35 18.93 0.78 11.81
C TYR A 35 17.60 0.54 11.09
N ALA A 36 17.21 -0.72 10.92
CA ALA A 36 15.82 -1.03 10.66
C ALA A 36 15.08 -0.63 11.93
N ASP A 37 14.61 0.62 11.97
CA ASP A 37 13.40 0.89 12.69
C ASP A 37 12.36 -0.06 12.14
N ASN A 38 11.66 -0.75 13.03
CA ASN A 38 10.46 -1.46 12.67
C ASN A 38 9.40 -0.38 12.40
N GLU A 39 9.59 0.39 11.34
CA GLU A 39 8.56 1.19 10.70
C GLU A 39 7.42 0.22 10.41
N PRO A 40 6.23 0.41 10.98
CA PRO A 40 5.07 -0.38 10.62
C PRO A 40 4.68 0.01 9.20
N ASN A 41 5.34 -0.66 8.26
CA ASN A 41 4.76 -1.26 7.08
C ASN A 41 3.95 -0.31 6.19
N SER A 42 4.55 0.01 5.04
CA SER A 42 3.89 0.19 3.74
C SER A 42 2.76 1.21 3.67
N SER A 43 2.98 2.23 2.84
CA SER A 43 1.93 3.00 2.16
C SER A 43 1.09 2.17 1.17
N ILE A 44 0.72 0.95 1.54
CA ILE A 44 -0.52 0.35 1.04
C ILE A 44 -1.59 0.99 1.91
N GLN A 45 -2.48 1.79 1.32
CA GLN A 45 -3.77 2.05 1.94
C GLN A 45 -4.50 0.71 2.03
N THR A 46 -4.12 -0.14 2.98
CA THR A 46 -4.93 -1.22 3.47
C THR A 46 -6.09 -0.51 4.11
N SER A 47 -7.20 -0.41 3.36
CA SER A 47 -8.51 -0.10 3.91
C SER A 47 -8.61 -0.80 5.25
N LYS A 48 -8.59 -0.02 6.32
CA LYS A 48 -8.50 -0.52 7.69
C LYS A 48 -9.69 -1.47 7.87
N ALA A 49 -9.42 -2.77 7.88
CA ALA A 49 -10.47 -3.78 7.93
C ALA A 49 -11.25 -3.54 9.23
N ILE A 50 -12.49 -3.08 9.09
CA ILE A 50 -13.36 -2.77 10.22
C ILE A 50 -14.14 -4.02 10.58
N ASN A 51 -14.20 -4.33 11.87
CA ASN A 51 -15.06 -5.40 12.36
C ASN A 51 -16.49 -4.87 12.52
N ILE A 52 -17.42 -5.34 11.68
CA ILE A 52 -18.84 -4.94 11.70
C ILE A 52 -19.61 -5.41 12.94
N ASN A 53 -19.15 -6.46 13.62
CA ASN A 53 -19.82 -7.02 14.80
C ASN A 53 -19.56 -6.20 16.06
N SER A 54 -18.45 -5.44 16.10
CA SER A 54 -18.07 -4.63 17.26
C SER A 54 -18.03 -3.12 16.99
N ALA A 55 -17.88 -2.68 15.75
CA ALA A 55 -17.80 -1.26 15.44
C ALA A 55 -19.12 -0.51 15.72
N ASP A 56 -19.01 0.76 16.07
CA ASP A 56 -20.15 1.66 16.18
C ASP A 56 -20.58 2.19 14.79
N ALA A 57 -21.80 2.72 14.73
CA ALA A 57 -22.37 3.21 13.48
C ALA A 57 -21.51 4.31 12.81
N GLN A 58 -20.83 5.17 13.59
CA GLN A 58 -19.98 6.21 13.02
C GLN A 58 -18.72 5.64 12.38
N THR A 59 -18.07 4.67 13.03
CA THR A 59 -16.87 4.04 12.46
C THR A 59 -17.24 3.22 11.22
N ILE A 60 -18.37 2.52 11.22
CA ILE A 60 -18.88 1.79 10.04
C ILE A 60 -19.15 2.76 8.88
N ALA A 61 -19.83 3.88 9.13
CA ALA A 61 -20.13 4.86 8.10
C ALA A 61 -18.88 5.56 7.52
N LYS A 62 -17.83 5.73 8.34
CA LYS A 62 -16.55 6.29 7.91
C LYS A 62 -15.71 5.28 7.13
N ALA A 63 -15.77 4.00 7.49
CA ALA A 63 -14.95 2.95 6.89
C ALA A 63 -15.54 2.40 5.59
N LEU A 64 -16.87 2.30 5.48
CA LEU A 64 -17.54 1.71 4.33
C LEU A 64 -18.05 2.77 3.37
N LYS A 65 -17.38 2.89 2.22
CA LYS A 65 -17.82 3.76 1.11
C LYS A 65 -19.20 3.33 0.61
N GLY A 66 -20.17 4.25 0.61
CA GLY A 66 -21.57 3.98 0.21
C GLY A 66 -22.51 3.57 1.36
N VAL A 67 -21.97 3.34 2.55
CA VAL A 67 -22.73 3.14 3.80
C VAL A 67 -22.73 4.45 4.58
N GLY A 68 -23.81 5.23 4.44
CA GLY A 68 -24.02 6.42 5.27
C GLY A 68 -24.47 6.06 6.68
N LEU A 69 -24.50 7.05 7.58
CA LEU A 69 -24.86 6.87 8.99
C LEU A 69 -26.16 6.07 9.19
N LYS A 70 -27.23 6.40 8.47
CA LYS A 70 -28.52 5.68 8.53
C LYS A 70 -28.41 4.19 8.20
N LYS A 71 -27.55 3.81 7.26
CA LYS A 71 -27.32 2.40 6.91
C LYS A 71 -26.45 1.72 7.96
N ALA A 72 -25.47 2.44 8.50
CA ALA A 72 -24.62 1.93 9.58
C ALA A 72 -25.41 1.70 10.87
N GLU A 73 -26.33 2.59 11.22
CA GLU A 73 -27.31 2.39 12.31
C GLU A 73 -28.13 1.13 12.08
N ALA A 74 -28.64 0.92 10.86
CA ALA A 74 -29.37 -0.30 10.53
C ALA A 74 -28.53 -1.58 10.68
N ILE A 75 -27.21 -1.53 10.45
CA ILE A 75 -26.30 -2.66 10.70
C ILE A 75 -26.22 -2.96 12.20
N VAL A 76 -26.08 -1.93 13.03
CA VAL A 76 -26.04 -2.06 14.50
C VAL A 76 -27.37 -2.59 15.03
N ASP A 77 -28.49 -2.03 14.59
CA ASP A 77 -29.83 -2.49 14.96
C ASP A 77 -30.08 -3.95 14.56
N TYR A 78 -29.58 -4.35 13.38
CA TYR A 78 -29.73 -5.73 12.92
C TYR A 78 -28.96 -6.69 13.82
N ARG A 79 -27.70 -6.40 14.17
CA ARG A 79 -26.92 -7.29 15.05
C ARG A 79 -27.48 -7.36 16.47
N GLU A 80 -28.05 -6.28 16.97
CA GLU A 80 -28.68 -6.26 18.30
C GLU A 80 -29.96 -7.11 18.35
N ARG A 81 -30.68 -7.21 17.23
CA ARG A 81 -31.94 -7.96 17.14
C ARG A 81 -31.76 -9.42 16.74
N TYR A 82 -30.85 -9.70 15.82
CA TYR A 82 -30.70 -11.01 15.17
C TYR A 82 -29.40 -11.72 15.54
N GLY A 83 -28.47 -11.03 16.21
CA GLY A 83 -27.14 -11.56 16.54
C GLY A 83 -26.05 -11.13 15.55
N GLU A 84 -24.83 -11.55 15.82
CA GLU A 84 -23.65 -11.18 15.02
C GLU A 84 -23.74 -11.66 13.57
N PHE A 85 -23.11 -10.91 12.66
CA PHE A 85 -22.97 -11.33 11.26
C PHE A 85 -21.92 -12.43 11.16
N ALA A 86 -22.32 -13.60 10.67
CA ALA A 86 -21.39 -14.70 10.42
C ALA A 86 -20.65 -14.52 9.09
N ARG A 87 -21.27 -13.82 8.13
CA ARG A 87 -20.70 -13.55 6.81
C ARG A 87 -21.07 -12.15 6.31
N LEU A 88 -20.25 -11.60 5.43
CA LEU A 88 -20.46 -10.24 4.89
C LEU A 88 -21.74 -10.15 4.03
N GLU A 89 -22.14 -11.24 3.38
CA GLU A 89 -23.33 -11.31 2.53
C GLU A 89 -24.63 -11.09 3.31
N GLU A 90 -24.64 -11.35 4.62
CA GLU A 90 -25.79 -11.14 5.50
C GLU A 90 -26.10 -9.65 5.69
N LEU A 91 -25.14 -8.76 5.41
CA LEU A 91 -25.40 -7.31 5.38
C LEU A 91 -26.48 -6.93 4.36
N VAL A 92 -26.74 -7.76 3.35
CA VAL A 92 -27.82 -7.54 2.37
C VAL A 92 -29.21 -7.67 3.02
N ALA A 93 -29.34 -8.37 4.15
CA ALA A 93 -30.58 -8.47 4.92
C ALA A 93 -30.90 -7.17 5.68
N VAL A 94 -29.89 -6.30 5.87
CA VAL A 94 -30.07 -5.01 6.54
C VAL A 94 -30.84 -4.06 5.63
N LYS A 95 -31.96 -3.54 6.15
CA LYS A 95 -32.84 -2.62 5.44
C LYS A 95 -32.08 -1.41 4.90
N GLY A 96 -31.97 -1.29 3.57
CA GLY A 96 -31.30 -0.19 2.89
C GLY A 96 -29.86 -0.49 2.41
N ILE A 97 -29.32 -1.68 2.69
CA ILE A 97 -28.09 -2.19 2.09
C ILE A 97 -28.47 -3.04 0.87
N SER A 98 -28.53 -2.40 -0.29
CA SER A 98 -28.70 -3.12 -1.55
C SER A 98 -27.33 -3.61 -2.05
N ARG A 99 -27.33 -4.73 -2.79
CA ARG A 99 -26.14 -5.30 -3.47
C ARG A 99 -25.39 -4.27 -4.34
N ARG A 100 -26.07 -3.17 -4.72
CA ARG A 100 -25.58 -2.07 -5.54
C ARG A 100 -24.99 -0.90 -4.74
N GLY A 101 -25.08 -0.92 -3.41
CA GLY A 101 -24.92 0.25 -2.55
C GLY A 101 -23.56 0.46 -1.86
N GLY A 102 -22.52 -0.32 -2.17
CA GLY A 102 -21.18 -0.05 -1.62
C GLY A 102 -20.08 -1.06 -1.96
N MET A 103 -20.42 -2.34 -2.18
CA MET A 103 -19.41 -3.41 -2.28
C MET A 103 -18.99 -3.81 -3.70
N PHE A 104 -19.85 -3.67 -4.71
CA PHE A 104 -19.47 -4.01 -6.10
C PHE A 104 -18.39 -3.08 -6.69
N ALA A 105 -18.19 -1.89 -6.13
CA ALA A 105 -17.15 -0.95 -6.57
C ALA A 105 -15.72 -1.37 -6.16
N MET A 106 -15.55 -2.19 -5.11
CA MET A 106 -14.23 -2.74 -4.73
C MET A 106 -13.85 -4.00 -5.52
N LEU A 107 -14.84 -4.66 -6.14
CA LEU A 107 -14.62 -5.87 -6.95
C LEU A 107 -14.53 -5.61 -8.47
N LEU A 108 -14.63 -4.35 -8.90
CA LEU A 108 -14.54 -3.96 -10.31
C LEU A 108 -13.28 -3.14 -10.66
N GLU A 109 -12.24 -3.23 -9.83
CA GLU A 109 -10.93 -2.65 -10.11
C GLU A 109 -9.83 -3.72 -10.10
N ARG A 110 -10.11 -4.89 -10.69
CA ARG A 110 -9.05 -5.80 -11.13
C ARG A 110 -8.98 -5.73 -12.65
N LYS A 111 -7.84 -5.27 -13.15
CA LYS A 111 -7.40 -5.28 -14.57
C LYS A 111 -7.42 -6.67 -15.25
N GLU A 112 -7.96 -7.68 -14.59
CA GLU A 112 -8.20 -9.03 -15.07
C GLU A 112 -9.54 -9.15 -15.82
N PHE A 113 -10.54 -8.31 -15.50
CA PHE A 113 -11.87 -8.40 -16.13
C PHE A 113 -11.82 -7.99 -17.62
N ASP A 114 -11.02 -6.98 -17.96
CA ASP A 114 -10.81 -6.56 -19.35
C ASP A 114 -10.17 -7.66 -20.20
N PHE A 115 -9.29 -8.48 -19.62
CA PHE A 115 -8.66 -9.59 -20.34
C PHE A 115 -9.66 -10.71 -20.65
N ILE A 116 -10.53 -11.06 -19.71
CA ILE A 116 -11.55 -12.10 -19.90
C ILE A 116 -12.64 -11.61 -20.87
N SER A 117 -13.09 -10.35 -20.74
CA SER A 117 -14.05 -9.77 -21.69
C SER A 117 -13.48 -9.62 -23.09
N SER A 118 -12.19 -9.29 -23.23
CA SER A 118 -11.52 -9.25 -24.53
C SER A 118 -11.33 -10.64 -25.14
N LEU A 119 -11.07 -11.67 -24.32
CA LEU A 119 -10.99 -13.07 -24.79
C LEU A 119 -12.36 -13.58 -25.24
N LEU A 120 -13.43 -13.28 -24.50
CA LEU A 120 -14.79 -13.70 -24.85
C LEU A 120 -15.24 -13.05 -26.16
N ALA A 121 -14.98 -11.74 -26.33
CA ALA A 121 -15.28 -11.02 -27.56
C ALA A 121 -14.51 -11.56 -28.78
N LEU A 122 -13.28 -12.03 -28.58
CA LEU A 122 -12.47 -12.65 -29.64
C LEU A 122 -13.03 -14.03 -30.06
N ILE A 123 -13.56 -14.79 -29.10
CA ILE A 123 -14.18 -16.10 -29.35
C ILE A 123 -15.53 -15.91 -30.09
N GLU A 124 -16.35 -14.94 -29.67
CA GLU A 124 -17.64 -14.65 -30.32
C GLU A 124 -17.50 -14.06 -31.72
N SER A 125 -16.43 -13.31 -32.01
CA SER A 125 -16.16 -12.79 -33.36
C SER A 125 -15.62 -13.85 -34.34
N SER A 126 -15.31 -15.06 -33.85
CA SER A 126 -14.76 -16.17 -34.66
C SER A 126 -15.79 -17.28 -34.93
N ALA A 127 -17.06 -17.07 -34.54
CA ALA A 127 -18.18 -18.00 -34.73
C ALA A 127 -19.21 -17.46 -35.73
#